data_AF-A0A354A1F6-F1
#
_entry.id   AF-A0A354A1F6-F1
#
_cell.length_a   1.000
_cell.length_b   1.000
_cell.length_c   1.000
_cell.angle_alpha   90.00
_cell.angle_beta   90.00
_cell.angle_gamma   90.00
#
_symmetry.space_group_name_H-M   'P 1'
#
loop_
_entity.id
_entity.type
_entity.pdbx_description
1 polymer ?
#
loop_
_entity_poly.entity_id
_entity_poly.type
_entity_poly.pdbx_seq_one_letter_code
_entity_poly.pdbx_strand_id
1 'polypeptide(L)'
;MKRRYWGSIISLAVLCIVLLLLSFTIPFPVHAFEPDLEKELQQSLIQSRAVINRADKKLKDSLPLDNEITKLKEVAESVKITNALIQERFRLRREQVNSLGAKAQERHRIMEEGYQRTLEEYLALMENLQRDSGHPAALSNQLKNLKTLHDKILPKKKRPIFGNLPYKNLNYPAREPNASPVIIPSYRGGNQAAFPDDTKSTPEAPISPEIATLAQSLSWNPVSIYEYMKDNIETEWYWGCMKGAEETLRQKSGNDCDQAALLTALLRSSGFPTRYVRGVIEFPYLGHVKNLTGIDDAAKIADFFQKAGIPHKSIISAGTISNFQIEHVWIESLIPYSNYRGAIIDEHGKTWLGLDTSIKVTGYTYNAPLDILQELSLGGLRDGYLDTVRTETPLEYTKAYIETYLNQNHPGMTYSDLLQTKSLIPEVMNILPASMQYDQKKITHEYTEIPDDLKQQVRFTASDTNNNELFAITIDALKLSNKQATISYEPETIEDQQIIDS
;
A
#
# COMPACT_ATOMS: atom_id res chain seq x y z
N MET A 1 51.33 23.44 -0.72
CA MET A 1 50.01 23.35 -1.37
C MET A 1 48.99 22.84 -0.37
N LYS A 2 48.24 23.78 0.22
CA LYS A 2 47.13 23.54 1.16
C LYS A 2 45.81 23.67 0.38
N ARG A 3 44.89 22.71 0.55
CA ARG A 3 43.41 22.85 0.65
C ARG A 3 42.69 21.62 0.09
N ARG A 4 42.08 20.82 0.98
CA ARG A 4 40.72 20.23 0.93
C ARG A 4 40.69 18.88 1.66
N TYR A 5 40.50 18.92 2.98
CA TYR A 5 40.13 17.77 3.83
C TYR A 5 39.28 18.23 5.03
N TRP A 6 38.28 19.09 4.77
CA TRP A 6 37.41 19.64 5.83
C TRP A 6 35.93 19.21 5.70
N GLY A 7 35.55 18.50 4.63
CA GLY A 7 34.17 18.04 4.42
C GLY A 7 33.84 16.67 5.04
N SER A 8 34.84 15.82 5.27
CA SER A 8 34.62 14.42 5.69
C SER A 8 34.45 14.26 7.21
N ILE A 9 35.06 15.15 8.01
CA ILE A 9 35.04 15.11 9.48
C ILE A 9 33.67 15.55 10.04
N ILE A 10 32.99 16.48 9.36
CA ILE A 10 31.67 16.97 9.77
C ILE A 10 30.58 15.91 9.54
N SER A 11 30.73 15.08 8.50
CA SER A 11 29.79 14.00 8.19
C SER A 11 29.93 12.81 9.15
N LEU A 12 31.17 12.47 9.55
CA LEU A 12 31.44 11.44 10.56
C LEU A 12 30.92 11.80 11.95
N ALA A 13 31.03 13.08 12.35
CA ALA A 13 30.58 13.56 13.67
C ALA A 13 29.05 13.50 13.82
N VAL A 14 28.29 13.77 12.75
CA VAL A 14 26.83 13.65 12.75
C VAL A 14 26.39 12.18 12.70
N LEU A 15 27.13 11.32 12.00
CA LEU A 15 26.86 9.88 11.91
C LEU A 15 27.03 9.16 13.26
N CYS A 16 28.05 9.51 14.04
CA CYS A 16 28.29 8.94 15.38
C CYS A 16 27.21 9.31 16.40
N ILE A 17 26.59 10.49 16.30
CA ILE A 17 25.50 10.92 17.20
C ILE A 17 24.21 10.14 16.93
N VAL A 18 23.94 9.78 15.67
CA VAL A 18 22.75 8.99 15.29
C VAL A 18 22.91 7.50 15.69
N LEU A 19 24.13 6.96 15.62
CA LEU A 19 24.44 5.58 16.04
C LEU A 19 24.32 5.39 17.56
N LEU A 20 24.62 6.42 18.36
CA LEU A 20 24.52 6.39 19.82
C LEU A 20 23.06 6.35 20.33
N LEU A 21 22.10 6.80 19.52
CA LEU A 21 20.66 6.70 19.83
C LEU A 21 20.03 5.35 19.38
N LEU A 22 20.78 4.48 18.70
CA LEU A 22 20.27 3.23 18.12
C LEU A 22 20.99 1.97 18.58
N SER A 23 22.07 2.05 19.35
CA SER A 23 22.81 0.87 19.80
C SER A 23 23.20 1.00 21.26
N PHE A 24 22.51 0.27 22.14
CA PHE A 24 23.06 -0.46 23.30
C PHE A 24 21.91 -1.16 24.04
N THR A 25 21.56 -2.36 23.58
CA THR A 25 21.00 -3.42 24.42
C THR A 25 22.15 -4.36 24.79
N ILE A 26 22.81 -4.10 25.91
CA ILE A 26 23.58 -5.12 26.63
C ILE A 26 23.16 -5.01 28.10
N PRO A 27 22.64 -6.09 28.72
CA PRO A 27 22.16 -6.04 30.09
C PRO A 27 23.32 -6.22 31.07
N PHE A 28 23.54 -5.27 31.97
CA PHE A 28 24.34 -5.48 33.19
C PHE A 28 23.73 -4.72 34.38
N PRO A 29 24.00 -5.17 35.62
CA PRO A 29 22.98 -5.27 36.66
C PRO A 29 22.87 -4.05 37.56
N VAL A 30 21.63 -3.84 38.03
CA VAL A 30 21.21 -3.16 39.27
C VAL A 30 22.14 -2.07 39.79
N HIS A 31 21.93 -0.83 39.34
CA HIS A 31 22.25 0.37 40.11
C HIS A 31 20.99 1.21 40.29
N ALA A 32 20.87 1.80 41.48
CA ALA A 32 19.81 2.68 41.92
C ALA A 32 19.44 3.71 40.84
N PHE A 33 18.15 4.07 40.77
CA PHE A 33 17.52 5.03 39.86
C PHE A 33 18.44 6.22 39.46
N GLU A 34 19.27 6.02 38.43
CA GLU A 34 19.99 7.11 37.77
C GLU A 34 18.96 7.82 36.89
N PRO A 35 18.68 9.12 37.09
CA PRO A 35 17.88 9.86 36.13
C PRO A 35 18.56 9.79 34.76
N ASP A 36 17.80 9.38 33.75
CA ASP A 36 18.25 9.29 32.36
C ASP A 36 18.41 10.71 31.78
N LEU A 37 19.54 11.35 32.14
CA LEU A 37 19.85 12.75 31.81
C LEU A 37 19.83 12.99 30.30
N GLU A 38 20.24 12.01 29.51
CA GLU A 38 20.22 12.08 28.06
C GLU A 38 18.79 12.13 27.52
N LYS A 39 17.89 11.31 28.07
CA LYS A 39 16.47 11.34 27.74
C LYS A 39 15.78 12.62 28.19
N GLU A 40 16.15 13.14 29.36
CA GLU A 40 15.64 14.43 29.84
C GLU A 40 16.07 15.57 28.92
N LEU A 41 17.35 15.62 28.53
CA LEU A 41 17.85 16.61 27.57
C LEU A 41 17.10 16.51 26.24
N GLN A 42 16.91 15.29 25.74
CA GLN A 42 16.17 15.04 24.50
C GLN A 42 14.73 15.54 24.59
N GLN A 43 14.03 15.28 25.70
CA GLN A 43 12.67 15.76 25.92
C GLN A 43 12.59 17.28 25.93
N SER A 44 13.51 17.96 26.62
CA SER A 44 13.59 19.42 26.65
C SER A 44 13.85 20.00 25.25
N LEU A 45 14.73 19.39 24.45
CA LEU A 45 14.96 19.82 23.07
C LEU A 45 13.73 19.57 22.17
N ILE A 46 13.01 18.46 22.34
CA ILE A 46 11.75 18.19 21.62
C ILE A 46 10.68 19.24 21.98
N GLN A 47 10.56 19.59 23.27
CA GLN A 47 9.66 20.63 23.74
C GLN A 47 10.03 21.99 23.15
N SER A 48 11.32 22.34 23.12
CA SER A 48 11.84 23.55 22.47
C SER A 48 11.39 23.64 21.01
N ARG A 49 11.58 22.57 20.21
CA ARG A 49 11.15 22.52 18.81
C ARG A 49 9.64 22.75 18.65
N ALA A 50 8.82 22.17 19.53
CA ALA A 50 7.37 22.37 19.48
C ALA A 50 6.98 23.83 19.76
N VAL A 51 7.65 24.50 20.70
CA VAL A 51 7.42 25.91 20.99
C VAL A 51 7.92 26.81 19.85
N ILE A 52 9.09 26.53 19.27
CA ILE A 52 9.64 27.26 18.10
C ILE A 52 8.68 27.21 16.91
N ASN A 53 8.11 26.04 16.60
CA ASN A 53 7.15 25.92 15.50
C ASN A 53 5.86 26.72 15.74
N ARG A 54 5.40 26.80 16.99
CA ARG A 54 4.25 27.65 17.35
C ARG A 54 4.59 29.14 17.24
N ALA A 55 5.79 29.53 17.69
CA ALA A 55 6.28 30.90 17.59
C ALA A 55 6.43 31.35 16.13
N ASP A 56 7.01 30.52 15.25
CA ASP A 56 7.13 30.80 13.81
C ASP A 56 5.76 31.00 13.15
N LYS A 57 4.76 30.18 13.51
CA LYS A 57 3.39 30.34 13.01
C LYS A 57 2.77 31.66 13.48
N LYS A 58 2.81 31.94 14.78
CA LYS A 58 2.26 33.18 15.34
C LYS A 58 2.94 34.43 14.79
N LEU A 59 4.26 34.39 14.57
CA LEU A 59 5.00 35.49 13.98
C LEU A 59 4.52 35.81 12.56
N LYS A 60 4.24 34.78 11.75
CA LYS A 60 3.65 34.95 10.41
C LYS A 60 2.23 35.52 10.45
N ASP A 61 1.46 35.14 11.46
CA ASP A 61 0.10 35.61 11.69
C ASP A 61 0.06 36.97 12.43
N SER A 62 1.22 37.60 12.69
CA SER A 62 1.36 38.87 13.42
C SER A 62 0.73 38.85 14.83
N LEU A 63 0.76 37.69 15.49
CA LEU A 63 0.24 37.49 16.84
C LEU A 63 1.31 37.68 17.92
N PRO A 64 0.93 38.08 19.16
CA PRO A 64 1.86 38.21 20.29
C PRO A 64 2.56 36.88 20.66
N LEU A 65 3.84 36.98 21.02
CA LEU A 65 4.75 35.85 21.25
C LEU A 65 5.23 35.70 22.70
N ASP A 66 4.75 36.53 23.63
CA ASP A 66 5.27 36.61 25.00
C ASP A 66 5.24 35.26 25.74
N ASN A 67 4.17 34.48 25.52
CA ASN A 67 4.01 33.16 26.11
C ASN A 67 5.01 32.14 25.53
N GLU A 68 5.21 32.16 24.21
CA GLU A 68 6.17 31.28 23.54
C GLU A 68 7.61 31.61 23.96
N ILE A 69 7.96 32.89 24.06
CA ILE A 69 9.28 33.34 24.51
C ILE A 69 9.52 32.92 25.97
N THR A 70 8.51 33.07 26.85
CA THR A 70 8.60 32.63 28.25
C THR A 70 8.83 31.12 28.35
N LYS A 71 8.09 30.32 27.59
CA LYS A 71 8.27 28.85 27.55
C LYS A 71 9.63 28.44 26.99
N LEU A 72 10.13 29.14 25.98
CA LEU A 72 11.48 28.89 25.46
C LEU A 72 12.55 29.17 26.52
N LYS A 73 12.36 30.19 27.35
CA LYS A 73 13.26 30.49 28.47
C LYS A 73 13.28 29.36 29.50
N GLU A 74 12.11 28.88 29.92
CA GLU A 74 12.01 27.76 30.86
C GLU A 74 12.72 26.51 30.34
N VAL A 75 12.51 26.19 29.06
CA VAL A 75 13.17 25.05 28.40
C VAL A 75 14.69 25.26 28.28
N ALA A 76 15.15 26.47 27.99
CA ALA A 76 16.58 26.78 27.92
C ALA A 76 17.27 26.57 29.28
N GLU A 77 16.64 26.98 30.38
CA GLU A 77 17.16 26.75 31.73
C GLU A 77 17.22 25.26 32.08
N SER A 78 16.18 24.48 31.75
CA SER A 78 16.21 23.02 31.92
C SER A 78 17.34 22.36 31.12
N VAL A 79 17.54 22.77 29.85
CA VAL A 79 18.65 22.28 29.03
C VAL A 79 20.00 22.65 29.64
N LYS A 80 20.14 23.87 30.18
CA LYS A 80 21.38 24.33 30.81
C LYS A 80 21.74 23.51 32.05
N ILE A 81 20.75 23.23 32.90
CA ILE A 81 20.93 22.39 34.11
C ILE A 81 21.32 20.96 33.71
N THR A 82 20.57 20.35 32.80
CA THR A 82 20.82 18.98 32.33
C THR A 82 22.19 18.86 31.67
N ASN A 83 22.58 19.85 30.86
CA ASN A 83 23.89 19.90 30.22
C ASN A 83 25.04 19.93 31.25
N ALA A 84 24.91 20.69 32.34
CA ALA A 84 25.94 20.73 33.38
C ALA A 84 26.16 19.34 34.02
N LEU A 85 25.08 18.58 34.24
CA LEU A 85 25.15 17.23 34.79
C LEU A 85 25.77 16.23 33.79
N ILE A 86 25.41 16.32 32.51
CA ILE A 86 25.97 15.47 31.45
C ILE A 86 27.47 15.72 31.27
N GLN A 87 27.91 16.99 31.33
CA GLN A 87 29.33 17.35 31.26
C GLN A 87 30.13 16.72 32.40
N GLU A 88 29.57 16.68 33.61
CA GLU A 88 30.21 15.98 34.74
C GLU A 88 30.29 14.46 34.50
N ARG A 89 29.26 13.88 33.89
CA ARG A 89 29.27 12.45 33.50
C ARG A 89 30.35 12.16 32.45
N PHE A 90 30.54 13.04 31.46
CA PHE A 90 31.62 12.90 30.49
C PHE A 90 32.99 13.00 31.15
N ARG A 91 33.17 13.95 32.08
CA ARG A 91 34.41 14.07 32.87
C ARG A 91 34.76 12.75 33.58
N LEU A 92 33.78 12.13 34.25
CA LEU A 92 33.97 10.84 34.94
C LEU A 92 34.23 9.69 33.96
N ARG A 93 33.51 9.65 32.83
CA ARG A 93 33.67 8.60 31.82
C ARG A 93 35.00 8.69 31.08
N ARG A 94 35.59 9.89 30.96
CA ARG A 94 36.91 10.09 30.37
C ARG A 94 37.99 9.28 31.07
N GLU A 95 37.92 9.16 32.40
CA GLU A 95 38.86 8.35 33.19
C GLU A 95 38.74 6.85 32.84
N GLN A 96 37.52 6.36 32.61
CA GLN A 96 37.27 4.97 32.22
C GLN A 96 37.70 4.69 30.78
N VAL A 97 37.39 5.61 29.85
CA VAL A 97 37.74 5.49 28.42
C VAL A 97 39.27 5.47 28.22
N ASN A 98 40.03 6.09 29.11
CA ASN A 98 41.50 6.04 29.05
C ASN A 98 42.05 4.61 29.12
N SER A 99 41.33 3.68 29.74
CA SER A 99 41.70 2.25 29.84
C SER A 99 41.34 1.40 28.60
N LEU A 100 40.53 1.92 27.67
CA LEU A 100 39.96 1.20 26.52
C LEU A 100 40.73 1.41 25.20
N GLY A 101 41.91 2.05 25.26
CA GLY A 101 42.81 2.26 24.12
C GLY A 101 42.54 3.52 23.27
N ALA A 102 43.48 3.83 22.37
CA ALA A 102 43.54 5.12 21.67
C ALA A 102 42.32 5.41 20.76
N LYS A 103 41.74 4.38 20.13
CA LYS A 103 40.53 4.56 19.29
C LYS A 103 39.30 4.94 20.12
N ALA A 104 39.15 4.39 21.33
CA ALA A 104 38.04 4.72 22.22
C ALA A 104 38.17 6.16 22.74
N GLN A 105 39.38 6.56 23.13
CA GLN A 105 39.69 7.93 23.54
C GLN A 105 39.37 8.95 22.45
N GLU A 106 39.80 8.69 21.20
CA GLU A 106 39.55 9.62 20.09
C GLU A 106 38.06 9.73 19.76
N ARG A 107 37.31 8.61 19.76
CA ARG A 107 35.86 8.63 19.55
C ARG A 107 35.14 9.41 20.65
N HIS A 108 35.53 9.23 21.90
CA HIS A 108 34.94 9.93 23.03
C HIS A 108 35.23 11.44 22.95
N ARG A 109 36.47 11.84 22.64
CA ARG A 109 36.87 13.24 22.44
C ARG A 109 36.06 13.91 21.33
N ILE A 110 35.97 13.28 20.16
CA ILE A 110 35.20 13.82 19.02
C ILE A 110 33.72 13.98 19.39
N MET A 111 33.14 13.00 20.10
CA MET A 111 31.76 13.04 20.55
C MET A 111 31.53 14.20 21.52
N GLU A 112 32.38 14.33 22.54
CA GLU A 112 32.25 15.36 23.58
C GLU A 112 32.41 16.78 23.01
N GLU A 113 33.40 17.00 22.13
CA GLU A 113 33.59 18.28 21.43
C GLU A 113 32.39 18.62 20.52
N GLY A 114 31.84 17.61 19.84
CA GLY A 114 30.65 17.75 19.00
C GLY A 114 29.42 18.13 19.82
N TYR A 115 29.19 17.44 20.95
CA TYR A 115 28.12 17.71 21.89
C TYR A 115 28.22 19.12 22.46
N GLN A 116 29.38 19.48 23.01
CA GLN A 116 29.59 20.78 23.66
C GLN A 116 29.35 21.94 22.68
N ARG A 117 29.96 21.87 21.49
CA ARG A 117 29.77 22.88 20.45
C ARG A 117 28.30 23.07 20.07
N THR A 118 27.56 21.98 19.95
CA THR A 118 26.16 21.99 19.54
C THR A 118 25.27 22.61 20.62
N LEU A 119 25.50 22.27 21.89
CA LEU A 119 24.73 22.81 23.01
C LEU A 119 25.06 24.28 23.27
N GLU A 120 26.32 24.69 23.09
CA GLU A 120 26.72 26.10 23.15
C GLU A 120 26.04 26.92 22.03
N GLU A 121 26.00 26.40 20.80
CA GLU A 121 25.28 27.03 19.69
C GLU A 121 23.78 27.16 19.99
N TYR A 122 23.15 26.10 20.51
CA TYR A 122 21.75 26.14 20.92
C TYR A 122 21.47 27.19 22.00
N LEU A 123 22.25 27.20 23.09
CA LEU A 123 22.07 28.14 24.20
C LEU A 123 22.32 29.58 23.76
N ALA A 124 23.33 29.83 22.91
CA ALA A 124 23.59 31.15 22.35
C ALA A 124 22.43 31.66 21.48
N LEU A 125 21.86 30.79 20.63
CA LEU A 125 20.67 31.15 19.83
C LEU A 125 19.46 31.45 20.72
N MET A 126 19.27 30.70 21.81
CA MET A 126 18.20 30.95 22.77
C MET A 126 18.38 32.27 23.54
N GLU A 127 19.61 32.63 23.90
CA GLU A 127 19.92 33.91 24.54
C GLU A 127 19.69 35.10 23.58
N ASN A 128 20.11 34.98 22.32
CA ASN A 128 19.87 36.00 21.31
C ASN A 128 18.37 36.20 21.02
N LEU A 129 17.60 35.11 20.99
CA LEU A 129 16.15 35.16 20.83
C LEU A 129 15.47 35.97 21.96
N GLN A 130 16.02 35.93 23.18
CA GLN A 130 15.52 36.74 24.29
C GLN A 130 15.85 38.23 24.11
N ARG A 131 17.10 38.56 23.73
CA ARG A 131 17.54 39.94 23.49
C ARG A 131 16.77 40.62 22.35
N ASP A 132 16.46 39.85 21.31
CA ASP A 132 15.80 40.34 20.09
C ASP A 132 14.26 40.32 20.15
N SER A 133 13.67 40.04 21.31
CA SER A 133 12.22 39.90 21.52
C SER A 133 11.39 41.12 21.07
N GLY A 134 11.99 42.31 21.02
CA GLY A 134 11.35 43.54 20.52
C GLY A 134 11.50 43.82 19.02
N HIS A 135 12.22 42.98 18.26
CA HIS A 135 12.57 43.21 16.85
C HIS A 135 12.09 42.06 15.94
N PRO A 136 10.94 42.17 15.26
CA PRO A 136 10.30 41.06 14.53
C PRO A 136 11.18 40.38 13.47
N ALA A 137 12.00 41.17 12.75
CA ALA A 137 12.88 40.63 11.71
C ALA A 137 14.06 39.83 12.29
N ALA A 138 14.63 40.28 13.41
CA ALA A 138 15.71 39.58 14.10
C ALA A 138 15.17 38.27 14.71
N LEU A 139 13.99 38.33 15.34
CA LEU A 139 13.31 37.18 15.93
C LEU A 139 13.03 36.08 14.90
N SER A 140 12.56 36.45 13.70
CA SER A 140 12.34 35.52 12.59
C SER A 140 13.61 34.77 12.19
N ASN A 141 14.74 35.49 12.09
CA ASN A 141 16.03 34.89 11.77
C ASN A 141 16.51 33.92 12.86
N GLN A 142 16.36 34.29 14.14
CA GLN A 142 16.75 33.40 15.25
C GLN A 142 15.90 32.13 15.28
N LEU A 143 14.58 32.24 15.09
CA LEU A 143 13.68 31.08 15.01
C LEU A 143 14.04 30.16 13.84
N LYS A 144 14.42 30.71 12.68
CA LYS A 144 14.88 29.93 11.53
C LYS A 144 16.20 29.19 11.81
N ASN A 145 17.15 29.85 12.46
CA ASN A 145 18.42 29.24 12.85
C ASN A 145 18.22 28.12 13.87
N LEU A 146 17.39 28.36 14.90
CA LEU A 146 17.01 27.34 15.89
C LEU A 146 16.33 26.14 15.24
N LYS A 147 15.43 26.37 14.29
CA LYS A 147 14.77 25.29 13.55
C LYS A 147 15.77 24.45 12.75
N THR A 148 16.70 25.12 12.07
CA THR A 148 17.77 24.46 11.30
C THR A 148 18.66 23.62 12.21
N LEU A 149 19.03 24.14 13.38
CA LEU A 149 19.81 23.42 14.38
C LEU A 149 19.03 22.21 14.93
N HIS A 150 17.76 22.39 15.31
CA HIS A 150 16.88 21.31 15.77
C HIS A 150 16.73 20.18 14.76
N ASP A 151 16.57 20.50 13.48
CA ASP A 151 16.47 19.51 12.40
C ASP A 151 17.77 18.71 12.20
N LYS A 152 18.92 19.26 12.65
CA LYS A 152 20.22 18.59 12.63
C LYS A 152 20.47 17.72 13.86
N ILE A 153 20.08 18.18 15.04
CA ILE A 153 20.48 17.57 16.34
C ILE A 153 19.46 16.56 16.86
N LEU A 154 18.16 16.78 16.62
CA LEU A 154 17.14 15.86 17.05
C LEU A 154 17.07 14.71 16.04
N PRO A 155 16.87 13.46 16.50
CA PRO A 155 16.55 12.39 15.58
C PRO A 155 15.39 12.85 14.71
N LYS A 156 15.57 12.74 13.38
CA LYS A 156 14.44 12.90 12.46
C LYS A 156 13.35 12.06 13.06
N LYS A 157 12.17 12.67 13.30
CA LYS A 157 11.00 11.92 13.75
C LYS A 157 10.85 10.83 12.71
N LYS A 158 11.33 9.62 13.04
CA LYS A 158 10.90 8.41 12.36
C LYS A 158 9.42 8.53 12.61
N ARG A 159 8.70 8.90 11.55
CA ARG A 159 7.27 8.66 11.54
C ARG A 159 7.22 7.22 12.04
N PRO A 160 6.51 6.93 13.14
CA PRO A 160 6.23 5.56 13.47
C PRO A 160 5.90 4.86 12.15
N ILE A 161 6.15 3.56 12.04
CA ILE A 161 5.38 2.79 11.07
C ILE A 161 3.94 3.03 11.51
N PHE A 162 3.35 4.11 10.99
CA PHE A 162 1.97 4.46 11.20
C PHE A 162 1.32 3.21 10.68
N GLY A 163 0.44 2.62 11.47
CA GLY A 163 -0.43 1.53 11.07
C GLY A 163 -1.35 1.89 9.89
N ASN A 164 -0.92 2.75 8.96
CA ASN A 164 -1.04 2.39 7.58
C ASN A 164 -0.28 1.07 7.44
N LEU A 165 -1.04 -0.03 7.42
CA LEU A 165 -0.68 -1.21 6.65
C LEU A 165 0.12 -0.78 5.37
N PRO A 166 0.96 -1.62 4.76
CA PRO A 166 1.70 -1.29 3.53
C PRO A 166 0.84 -0.73 2.37
N TYR A 167 -0.47 -0.69 2.54
CA TYR A 167 -1.42 0.14 1.83
C TYR A 167 -1.31 1.65 2.14
N LYS A 168 -0.41 2.35 1.44
CA LYS A 168 -0.63 3.78 1.17
C LYS A 168 -1.78 3.88 0.16
N ASN A 169 -2.81 4.69 0.43
CA ASN A 169 -3.81 5.00 -0.59
C ASN A 169 -3.09 5.45 -1.86
N LEU A 170 -3.25 4.65 -2.92
CA LEU A 170 -2.50 4.82 -4.16
C LEU A 170 -2.85 6.13 -4.85
N ASN A 171 -3.97 6.77 -4.45
CA ASN A 171 -4.43 8.07 -4.92
C ASN A 171 -4.36 8.16 -6.45
N TYR A 172 -4.82 7.09 -7.11
CA TYR A 172 -4.81 7.02 -8.56
C TYR A 172 -5.55 8.22 -9.14
N PRO A 173 -5.01 8.87 -10.18
CA PRO A 173 -5.75 9.90 -10.89
C PRO A 173 -6.98 9.28 -11.56
N ALA A 174 -8.05 10.05 -11.68
CA ALA A 174 -9.16 9.66 -12.55
C ALA A 174 -8.63 9.57 -14.00
N ARG A 175 -8.97 8.48 -14.68
CA ARG A 175 -8.58 8.23 -16.08
C ARG A 175 -9.84 7.90 -16.87
N GLU A 176 -9.96 8.47 -18.06
CA GLU A 176 -10.99 8.09 -19.02
C GLU A 176 -10.59 6.79 -19.74
N PRO A 177 -11.56 5.93 -20.13
CA PRO A 177 -11.28 4.70 -20.87
C PRO A 177 -10.59 4.96 -22.21
N ASN A 178 -9.65 4.09 -22.62
CA ASN A 178 -9.09 4.18 -23.95
C ASN A 178 -10.10 3.69 -25.01
N ALA A 179 -10.52 4.61 -25.88
CA ALA A 179 -11.53 4.38 -26.91
C ALA A 179 -10.95 4.22 -28.34
N SER A 180 -9.62 4.26 -28.52
CA SER A 180 -8.96 4.27 -29.83
C SER A 180 -7.64 3.47 -29.87
N PRO A 181 -7.25 2.92 -31.04
CA PRO A 181 -8.04 2.82 -32.27
C PRO A 181 -9.24 1.89 -32.07
N VAL A 182 -10.27 2.01 -32.92
CA VAL A 182 -11.42 1.08 -32.89
C VAL A 182 -11.17 -0.02 -33.91
N ILE A 183 -11.32 -1.27 -33.48
CA ILE A 183 -11.22 -2.45 -34.34
C ILE A 183 -12.55 -3.20 -34.40
N ILE A 184 -12.67 -4.12 -35.36
CA ILE A 184 -13.77 -5.08 -35.43
C ILE A 184 -13.19 -6.43 -35.01
N PRO A 185 -13.61 -7.00 -33.86
CA PRO A 185 -13.07 -8.28 -33.42
C PRO A 185 -13.63 -9.45 -34.22
N SER A 186 -13.00 -10.61 -34.12
CA SER A 186 -13.34 -11.83 -34.87
C SER A 186 -14.79 -12.25 -34.67
N TYR A 187 -15.31 -12.22 -33.43
CA TYR A 187 -16.72 -12.54 -33.13
C TYR A 187 -17.74 -11.53 -33.68
N ARG A 188 -17.29 -10.37 -34.18
CA ARG A 188 -18.12 -9.38 -34.88
C ARG A 188 -17.81 -9.28 -36.38
N GLY A 189 -17.15 -10.29 -36.95
CA GLY A 189 -16.82 -10.35 -38.38
C GLY A 189 -15.49 -9.71 -38.75
N GLY A 190 -14.59 -9.52 -37.77
CA GLY A 190 -13.19 -9.15 -37.99
C GLY A 190 -12.36 -10.29 -38.57
N ASN A 191 -11.06 -10.35 -38.22
CA ASN A 191 -10.18 -11.40 -38.72
C ASN A 191 -10.45 -12.76 -38.04
N GLN A 192 -11.22 -13.61 -38.71
CA GLN A 192 -11.65 -14.91 -38.19
C GLN A 192 -10.63 -16.04 -38.35
N ALA A 193 -9.49 -15.81 -39.01
CA ALA A 193 -8.46 -16.85 -39.17
C ALA A 193 -7.88 -17.24 -37.81
N ALA A 194 -7.91 -18.53 -37.47
CA ALA A 194 -7.27 -19.06 -36.25
C ALA A 194 -5.80 -19.36 -36.50
N PHE A 195 -4.94 -19.03 -35.54
CA PHE A 195 -3.49 -19.23 -35.58
C PHE A 195 -3.04 -20.11 -34.41
N PRO A 196 -1.86 -20.75 -34.49
CA PRO A 196 -1.33 -21.59 -33.40
C PRO A 196 -1.27 -20.86 -32.05
N ASP A 197 -0.94 -19.56 -32.05
CA ASP A 197 -0.88 -18.73 -30.84
C ASP A 197 -2.23 -18.60 -30.12
N ASP A 198 -3.36 -18.80 -30.80
CA ASP A 198 -4.70 -18.75 -30.19
C ASP A 198 -4.97 -19.94 -29.25
N THR A 199 -4.17 -21.01 -29.34
CA THR A 199 -4.24 -22.20 -28.46
C THR A 199 -3.03 -22.33 -27.54
N LYS A 200 -2.08 -21.40 -27.65
CA LYS A 200 -0.80 -21.48 -26.95
C LYS A 200 -0.92 -21.05 -25.49
N SER A 201 -0.17 -21.73 -24.63
CA SER A 201 0.02 -21.34 -23.23
C SER A 201 0.77 -20.00 -23.14
N THR A 202 0.33 -19.09 -22.27
CA THR A 202 0.99 -17.80 -21.98
C THR A 202 1.31 -17.68 -20.47
N PRO A 203 2.14 -16.71 -20.04
CA PRO A 203 2.46 -16.54 -18.61
C PRO A 203 1.25 -16.31 -17.71
N GLU A 204 0.27 -15.54 -18.18
CA GLU A 204 -0.97 -15.24 -17.46
C GLU A 204 -2.05 -16.32 -17.61
N ALA A 205 -2.02 -17.11 -18.71
CA ALA A 205 -2.93 -18.22 -18.95
C ALA A 205 -2.16 -19.52 -19.24
N PRO A 206 -1.45 -20.07 -18.23
CA PRO A 206 -0.72 -21.31 -18.41
C PRO A 206 -1.65 -22.52 -18.54
N ILE A 207 -1.31 -23.47 -19.41
CA ILE A 207 -1.95 -24.80 -19.44
C ILE A 207 -1.26 -25.68 -18.39
N SER A 208 -1.50 -25.38 -17.12
CA SER A 208 -0.91 -26.11 -16.01
C SER A 208 -1.73 -27.35 -15.62
N PRO A 209 -1.18 -28.28 -14.80
CA PRO A 209 -1.92 -29.46 -14.38
C PRO A 209 -3.24 -29.16 -13.65
N GLU A 210 -3.30 -28.08 -12.86
CA GLU A 210 -4.52 -27.65 -12.16
C GLU A 210 -5.61 -27.21 -13.16
N ILE A 211 -5.23 -26.42 -14.17
CA ILE A 211 -6.12 -25.97 -15.24
C ILE A 211 -6.61 -27.16 -16.07
N ALA A 212 -5.71 -28.04 -16.50
CA ALA A 212 -6.05 -29.22 -17.29
C ALA A 212 -6.99 -30.18 -16.54
N THR A 213 -6.77 -30.34 -15.24
CA THR A 213 -7.65 -31.16 -14.37
C THR A 213 -9.04 -30.56 -14.25
N LEU A 214 -9.15 -29.23 -14.07
CA LEU A 214 -10.45 -28.56 -14.03
C LEU A 214 -11.16 -28.69 -15.38
N ALA A 215 -10.48 -28.40 -16.50
CA ALA A 215 -11.02 -28.54 -17.84
C ALA A 215 -11.54 -29.97 -18.10
N GLN A 216 -10.77 -30.99 -17.70
CA GLN A 216 -11.18 -32.40 -17.77
C GLN A 216 -12.42 -32.69 -16.92
N SER A 217 -12.48 -32.19 -15.68
CA SER A 217 -13.65 -32.38 -14.81
C SER A 217 -14.93 -31.77 -15.39
N LEU A 218 -14.78 -30.74 -16.21
CA LEU A 218 -15.85 -30.06 -16.96
C LEU A 218 -16.02 -30.66 -18.36
N SER A 219 -15.48 -31.86 -18.60
CA SER A 219 -15.56 -32.62 -19.86
C SER A 219 -15.05 -31.85 -21.08
N TRP A 220 -14.12 -30.91 -20.89
CA TRP A 220 -13.64 -29.97 -21.91
C TRP A 220 -14.78 -29.24 -22.64
N ASN A 221 -15.92 -29.10 -21.96
CA ASN A 221 -17.12 -28.55 -22.54
C ASN A 221 -17.15 -27.03 -22.30
N PRO A 222 -17.21 -26.20 -23.35
CA PRO A 222 -17.17 -24.75 -23.21
C PRO A 222 -18.38 -24.18 -22.47
N VAL A 223 -19.56 -24.82 -22.52
CA VAL A 223 -20.73 -24.45 -21.73
C VAL A 223 -20.41 -24.65 -20.24
N SER A 224 -19.99 -25.86 -19.87
CA SER A 224 -19.69 -26.20 -18.47
C SER A 224 -18.54 -25.36 -17.91
N ILE A 225 -17.53 -25.05 -18.73
CA ILE A 225 -16.44 -24.13 -18.39
C ILE A 225 -16.97 -22.72 -18.12
N TYR A 226 -17.79 -22.17 -19.02
CA TYR A 226 -18.34 -20.83 -18.88
C TYR A 226 -19.24 -20.70 -17.65
N GLU A 227 -20.11 -21.68 -17.40
CA GLU A 227 -20.98 -21.71 -16.22
C GLU A 227 -20.21 -21.86 -14.92
N TYR A 228 -19.23 -22.78 -14.88
CA TYR A 228 -18.36 -22.93 -13.71
C TYR A 228 -17.71 -21.59 -13.37
N MET A 229 -17.15 -20.89 -14.36
CA MET A 229 -16.52 -19.59 -14.16
C MET A 229 -17.50 -18.53 -13.62
N LYS A 230 -18.72 -18.47 -14.16
CA LYS A 230 -19.72 -17.49 -13.71
C LYS A 230 -20.11 -17.69 -12.26
N ASP A 231 -20.32 -18.94 -11.85
CA ASP A 231 -20.91 -19.27 -10.57
C ASP A 231 -19.89 -19.53 -9.45
N ASN A 232 -18.62 -19.81 -9.79
CA ASN A 232 -17.61 -20.20 -8.80
C ASN A 232 -16.44 -19.23 -8.66
N ILE A 233 -16.33 -18.21 -9.52
CA ILE A 233 -15.27 -17.20 -9.47
C ILE A 233 -15.86 -15.83 -9.17
N GLU A 234 -15.51 -15.25 -8.02
CA GLU A 234 -15.96 -13.92 -7.61
C GLU A 234 -15.26 -12.79 -8.37
N THR A 235 -15.99 -11.71 -8.62
CA THR A 235 -15.44 -10.51 -9.25
C THR A 235 -14.86 -9.56 -8.22
N GLU A 236 -13.59 -9.24 -8.42
CA GLU A 236 -12.88 -8.18 -7.71
C GLU A 236 -12.66 -6.97 -8.63
N TRP A 237 -12.48 -5.79 -8.03
CA TRP A 237 -12.39 -4.53 -8.75
C TRP A 237 -11.00 -3.91 -8.59
N TYR A 238 -10.18 -4.10 -9.60
CA TYR A 238 -8.90 -3.41 -9.80
C TYR A 238 -8.58 -3.41 -11.30
N TRP A 239 -7.71 -2.50 -11.74
CA TRP A 239 -7.32 -2.42 -13.15
C TRP A 239 -6.07 -3.26 -13.47
N GLY A 240 -6.08 -3.90 -14.65
CA GLY A 240 -4.95 -4.71 -15.16
C GLY A 240 -4.92 -6.15 -14.62
N CYS A 241 -4.09 -7.00 -15.22
CA CYS A 241 -3.86 -8.38 -14.80
C CYS A 241 -2.91 -8.42 -13.60
N MET A 242 -3.37 -8.96 -12.47
CA MET A 242 -2.56 -9.08 -11.25
C MET A 242 -2.30 -10.53 -10.89
N LYS A 243 -3.32 -11.39 -11.00
CA LYS A 243 -3.30 -12.77 -10.51
C LYS A 243 -2.94 -13.76 -11.62
N GLY A 244 -3.48 -13.56 -12.82
CA GLY A 244 -3.47 -14.59 -13.87
C GLY A 244 -4.32 -15.82 -13.50
N ALA A 245 -4.37 -16.79 -14.41
CA ALA A 245 -5.30 -17.93 -14.35
C ALA A 245 -5.18 -18.77 -13.08
N GLU A 246 -3.97 -19.18 -12.69
CA GLU A 246 -3.77 -20.12 -11.58
C GLU A 246 -4.22 -19.52 -10.25
N GLU A 247 -3.84 -18.27 -9.98
CA GLU A 247 -4.17 -17.61 -8.72
C GLU A 247 -5.64 -17.21 -8.66
N THR A 248 -6.25 -16.85 -9.80
CA THR A 248 -7.71 -16.69 -9.88
C THR A 248 -8.45 -17.98 -9.58
N LEU A 249 -7.96 -19.12 -10.06
CA LEU A 249 -8.55 -20.43 -9.75
C LEU A 249 -8.39 -20.78 -8.25
N ARG A 250 -7.18 -20.61 -7.70
CA ARG A 250 -6.88 -20.94 -6.29
C ARG A 250 -7.67 -20.07 -5.32
N GLN A 251 -7.74 -18.77 -5.58
CA GLN A 251 -8.46 -17.80 -4.73
C GLN A 251 -9.97 -17.81 -4.99
N LYS A 252 -10.41 -18.39 -6.11
CA LYS A 252 -11.79 -18.32 -6.61
C LYS A 252 -12.27 -16.88 -6.80
N SER A 253 -11.37 -15.97 -7.14
CA SER A 253 -11.69 -14.56 -7.36
C SER A 253 -10.66 -13.84 -8.23
N GLY A 254 -11.13 -12.85 -8.99
CA GLY A 254 -10.28 -11.99 -9.81
C GLY A 254 -11.08 -10.91 -10.54
N ASN A 255 -10.39 -9.91 -11.09
CA ASN A 255 -11.03 -8.91 -11.95
C ASN A 255 -11.36 -9.46 -13.35
N ASP A 256 -11.79 -8.57 -14.24
CA ASP A 256 -12.07 -8.84 -15.64
C ASP A 256 -10.89 -9.50 -16.38
N CYS A 257 -9.69 -8.94 -16.25
CA CYS A 257 -8.51 -9.44 -16.93
C CYS A 257 -8.05 -10.80 -16.40
N ASP A 258 -8.07 -10.98 -15.09
CA ASP A 258 -7.68 -12.22 -14.42
C ASP A 258 -8.69 -13.36 -14.68
N GLN A 259 -10.00 -13.06 -14.69
CA GLN A 259 -11.02 -14.02 -15.10
C GLN A 259 -10.95 -14.36 -16.58
N ALA A 260 -10.67 -13.37 -17.45
CA ALA A 260 -10.41 -13.62 -18.86
C ALA A 260 -9.20 -14.53 -19.07
N ALA A 261 -8.14 -14.38 -18.25
CA ALA A 261 -6.96 -15.24 -18.28
C ALA A 261 -7.29 -16.68 -17.86
N LEU A 262 -8.05 -16.88 -16.78
CA LEU A 262 -8.50 -18.21 -16.37
C LEU A 262 -9.38 -18.87 -17.43
N LEU A 263 -10.36 -18.15 -17.98
CA LEU A 263 -11.23 -18.68 -19.03
C LEU A 263 -10.44 -19.03 -20.29
N THR A 264 -9.46 -18.20 -20.67
CA THR A 264 -8.53 -18.48 -21.77
C THR A 264 -7.74 -19.76 -21.52
N ALA A 265 -7.16 -19.93 -20.32
CA ALA A 265 -6.38 -21.12 -19.98
C ALA A 265 -7.23 -22.41 -20.09
N LEU A 266 -8.47 -22.38 -19.59
CA LEU A 266 -9.39 -23.53 -19.63
C LEU A 266 -9.83 -23.88 -21.07
N LEU A 267 -10.16 -22.87 -21.88
CA LEU A 267 -10.59 -23.08 -23.27
C LEU A 267 -9.42 -23.53 -24.16
N ARG A 268 -8.23 -22.93 -24.02
CA ARG A 268 -7.01 -23.36 -24.73
C ARG A 268 -6.59 -24.76 -24.31
N SER A 269 -6.67 -25.10 -23.02
CA SER A 269 -6.46 -26.47 -22.53
C SER A 269 -7.46 -27.47 -23.10
N SER A 270 -8.62 -27.00 -23.57
CA SER A 270 -9.67 -27.80 -24.23
C SER A 270 -9.56 -27.79 -25.76
N GLY A 271 -8.52 -27.16 -26.32
CA GLY A 271 -8.27 -27.09 -27.76
C GLY A 271 -9.08 -26.03 -28.50
N PHE A 272 -9.77 -25.12 -27.81
CA PHE A 272 -10.48 -24.01 -28.44
C PHE A 272 -9.53 -22.82 -28.64
N PRO A 273 -9.40 -22.30 -29.87
CA PRO A 273 -8.71 -21.03 -30.11
C PRO A 273 -9.39 -19.92 -29.31
N THR A 274 -8.62 -19.13 -28.57
CA THR A 274 -9.11 -18.07 -27.69
C THR A 274 -8.18 -16.87 -27.74
N ARG A 275 -8.77 -15.67 -27.79
CA ARG A 275 -8.08 -14.37 -27.75
C ARG A 275 -8.68 -13.50 -26.67
N TYR A 276 -7.86 -12.62 -26.11
CA TYR A 276 -8.32 -11.52 -25.28
C TYR A 276 -8.87 -10.40 -26.14
N VAL A 277 -9.88 -9.71 -25.63
CA VAL A 277 -10.45 -8.52 -26.23
C VAL A 277 -10.46 -7.42 -25.18
N ARG A 278 -10.01 -6.22 -25.55
CA ARG A 278 -10.06 -5.02 -24.69
C ARG A 278 -10.93 -3.95 -25.33
N GLY A 279 -11.68 -3.23 -24.51
CA GLY A 279 -12.50 -2.14 -24.99
C GLY A 279 -13.17 -1.36 -23.87
N VAL A 280 -14.15 -0.55 -24.27
CA VAL A 280 -15.00 0.23 -23.39
C VAL A 280 -16.40 -0.35 -23.41
N ILE A 281 -16.87 -0.76 -22.24
CA ILE A 281 -18.22 -1.28 -22.05
C ILE A 281 -19.06 -0.26 -21.30
N GLU A 282 -20.37 -0.28 -21.54
CA GLU A 282 -21.36 0.40 -20.73
C GLU A 282 -22.25 -0.64 -20.06
N PHE A 283 -22.44 -0.49 -18.75
CA PHE A 283 -23.31 -1.39 -18.00
C PHE A 283 -24.76 -1.29 -18.51
N PRO A 284 -25.60 -2.33 -18.35
CA PRO A 284 -27.00 -2.29 -18.78
C PRO A 284 -27.79 -1.12 -18.20
N TYR A 285 -27.60 -0.81 -16.91
CA TYR A 285 -28.22 0.29 -16.19
C TYR A 285 -27.50 0.54 -14.85
N LEU A 286 -27.64 1.74 -14.28
CA LEU A 286 -26.97 2.12 -13.02
C LEU A 286 -27.25 1.17 -11.84
N GLY A 287 -28.49 0.68 -11.70
CA GLY A 287 -28.87 -0.26 -10.65
C GLY A 287 -28.05 -1.55 -10.66
N HIS A 288 -27.61 -2.00 -11.84
CA HIS A 288 -26.72 -3.15 -11.96
C HIS A 288 -25.34 -2.85 -11.41
N VAL A 289 -24.78 -1.66 -11.69
CA VAL A 289 -23.50 -1.21 -11.13
C VAL A 289 -23.56 -1.10 -9.61
N LYS A 290 -24.64 -0.54 -9.07
CA LYS A 290 -24.88 -0.48 -7.62
C LYS A 290 -24.85 -1.87 -6.99
N ASN A 291 -25.56 -2.83 -7.59
CA ASN A 291 -25.58 -4.20 -7.11
C ASN A 291 -24.21 -4.88 -7.21
N LEU A 292 -23.47 -4.71 -8.31
CA LEU A 292 -22.17 -5.34 -8.48
C LEU A 292 -21.09 -4.79 -7.54
N THR A 293 -21.19 -3.50 -7.18
CA THR A 293 -20.23 -2.80 -6.30
C THR A 293 -20.65 -2.79 -4.84
N GLY A 294 -21.94 -2.94 -4.54
CA GLY A 294 -22.51 -2.78 -3.20
C GLY A 294 -22.63 -1.32 -2.76
N ILE A 295 -22.52 -0.37 -3.69
CA ILE A 295 -22.52 1.07 -3.42
C ILE A 295 -23.77 1.72 -4.01
N ASP A 296 -24.61 2.32 -3.16
CA ASP A 296 -25.87 2.93 -3.61
C ASP A 296 -25.73 4.33 -4.23
N ASP A 297 -24.71 5.09 -3.82
CA ASP A 297 -24.47 6.44 -4.28
C ASP A 297 -23.61 6.43 -5.56
N ALA A 298 -24.16 6.95 -6.66
CA ALA A 298 -23.47 6.98 -7.94
C ALA A 298 -22.17 7.80 -7.90
N ALA A 299 -22.11 8.90 -7.14
CA ALA A 299 -20.87 9.67 -7.01
C ALA A 299 -19.78 8.85 -6.32
N LYS A 300 -20.16 8.05 -5.31
CA LYS A 300 -19.22 7.14 -4.62
C LYS A 300 -18.77 5.97 -5.50
N ILE A 301 -19.58 5.54 -6.48
CA ILE A 301 -19.16 4.55 -7.48
C ILE A 301 -18.03 5.11 -8.35
N ALA A 302 -18.10 6.39 -8.77
CA ALA A 302 -17.02 7.02 -9.52
C ALA A 302 -15.72 7.06 -8.69
N ASP A 303 -15.81 7.47 -7.42
CA ASP A 303 -14.68 7.44 -6.48
C ASP A 303 -14.13 6.02 -6.29
N PHE A 304 -15.00 5.02 -6.26
CA PHE A 304 -14.62 3.61 -6.16
C PHE A 304 -13.82 3.16 -7.38
N PHE A 305 -14.30 3.40 -8.60
CA PHE A 305 -13.55 3.06 -9.82
C PHE A 305 -12.21 3.80 -9.89
N GLN A 306 -12.17 5.08 -9.50
CA GLN A 306 -10.92 5.81 -9.39
C GLN A 306 -9.94 5.13 -8.42
N LYS A 307 -10.39 4.77 -7.22
CA LYS A 307 -9.55 4.12 -6.19
C LYS A 307 -9.09 2.72 -6.60
N ALA A 308 -9.92 2.00 -7.36
CA ALA A 308 -9.57 0.73 -7.99
C ALA A 308 -8.61 0.89 -9.19
N GLY A 309 -8.35 2.13 -9.62
CA GLY A 309 -7.50 2.45 -10.76
C GLY A 309 -8.18 2.19 -12.11
N ILE A 310 -9.48 1.88 -12.14
CA ILE A 310 -10.24 1.53 -13.33
C ILE A 310 -10.56 2.79 -14.13
N PRO A 311 -10.09 2.88 -15.39
CA PRO A 311 -10.49 3.96 -16.29
C PRO A 311 -12.00 3.92 -16.50
N HIS A 312 -12.67 5.03 -16.22
CA HIS A 312 -14.13 5.11 -16.24
C HIS A 312 -14.62 6.48 -16.67
N LYS A 313 -15.85 6.51 -17.16
CA LYS A 313 -16.59 7.71 -17.54
C LYS A 313 -18.01 7.65 -16.99
N SER A 314 -18.43 8.72 -16.33
CA SER A 314 -19.82 8.87 -15.89
C SER A 314 -20.71 9.29 -17.07
N ILE A 315 -21.82 8.59 -17.26
CA ILE A 315 -22.84 8.97 -18.25
C ILE A 315 -23.89 9.82 -17.54
N ILE A 316 -24.10 11.04 -18.03
CA ILE A 316 -24.97 12.02 -17.40
C ILE A 316 -26.24 12.15 -18.23
N SER A 317 -27.40 12.02 -17.57
CA SER A 317 -28.71 12.30 -18.12
C SER A 317 -29.52 13.12 -17.13
N ALA A 318 -30.21 14.16 -17.63
CA ALA A 318 -31.00 15.08 -16.81
C ALA A 318 -30.24 15.65 -15.59
N GLY A 319 -28.93 15.91 -15.73
CA GLY A 319 -28.09 16.47 -14.66
C GLY A 319 -27.66 15.48 -13.58
N THR A 320 -27.93 14.18 -13.73
CA THR A 320 -27.53 13.14 -12.77
C THR A 320 -26.74 12.03 -13.47
N ILE A 321 -25.93 11.29 -12.72
CA ILE A 321 -25.22 10.11 -13.25
C ILE A 321 -26.27 9.02 -13.51
N SER A 322 -26.46 8.66 -14.78
CA SER A 322 -27.41 7.65 -15.23
C SER A 322 -26.76 6.29 -15.52
N ASN A 323 -25.44 6.25 -15.75
CA ASN A 323 -24.70 5.01 -16.01
C ASN A 323 -23.17 5.22 -15.93
N PHE A 324 -22.40 4.15 -16.14
CA PHE A 324 -20.95 4.18 -16.25
C PHE A 324 -20.45 3.47 -17.51
N GLN A 325 -19.41 4.03 -18.11
CA GLN A 325 -18.54 3.32 -19.05
C GLN A 325 -17.22 3.00 -18.37
N ILE A 326 -16.70 1.80 -18.54
CA ILE A 326 -15.39 1.38 -18.01
C ILE A 326 -14.55 0.73 -19.11
N GLU A 327 -13.23 0.83 -18.97
CA GLU A 327 -12.33 -0.04 -19.70
C GLU A 327 -12.41 -1.47 -19.15
N HIS A 328 -12.49 -2.45 -20.03
CA HIS A 328 -12.77 -3.84 -19.68
C HIS A 328 -12.03 -4.82 -20.60
N VAL A 329 -11.66 -5.97 -20.06
CA VAL A 329 -11.05 -7.09 -20.76
C VAL A 329 -11.96 -8.32 -20.68
N TRP A 330 -12.21 -8.94 -21.82
CA TRP A 330 -12.95 -10.19 -21.94
C TRP A 330 -12.27 -11.09 -22.97
N ILE A 331 -12.92 -12.16 -23.43
CA ILE A 331 -12.35 -13.04 -24.45
C ILE A 331 -13.26 -13.19 -25.67
N GLU A 332 -12.68 -13.69 -26.75
CA GLU A 332 -13.41 -14.36 -27.81
C GLU A 332 -12.84 -15.76 -28.04
N SER A 333 -13.68 -16.72 -28.40
CA SER A 333 -13.22 -18.09 -28.68
C SER A 333 -13.96 -18.73 -29.84
N LEU A 334 -13.23 -19.49 -30.66
CA LEU A 334 -13.76 -20.23 -31.81
C LEU A 334 -14.34 -21.58 -31.35
N ILE A 335 -15.67 -21.62 -31.21
CA ILE A 335 -16.40 -22.74 -30.63
C ILE A 335 -17.43 -23.27 -31.64
N PRO A 336 -17.66 -24.60 -31.75
CA PRO A 336 -18.76 -25.16 -32.56
C PRO A 336 -20.12 -24.85 -31.91
N TYR A 337 -20.55 -23.60 -32.04
CA TYR A 337 -21.66 -23.01 -31.29
C TYR A 337 -23.01 -23.66 -31.58
N SER A 338 -23.24 -24.11 -32.81
CA SER A 338 -24.43 -24.87 -33.22
C SER A 338 -24.67 -26.11 -32.34
N ASN A 339 -23.61 -26.81 -31.97
CA ASN A 339 -23.66 -28.05 -31.19
C ASN A 339 -24.15 -27.83 -29.75
N TYR A 340 -24.01 -26.60 -29.24
CA TYR A 340 -24.41 -26.22 -27.88
C TYR A 340 -25.77 -25.51 -27.82
N ARG A 341 -26.53 -25.55 -28.93
CA ARG A 341 -27.91 -25.04 -29.02
C ARG A 341 -28.89 -26.03 -29.65
N GLY A 342 -28.63 -27.33 -29.54
CA GLY A 342 -29.57 -28.38 -29.96
C GLY A 342 -29.54 -28.73 -31.45
N ALA A 343 -28.51 -28.32 -32.19
CA ALA A 343 -28.23 -28.83 -33.54
C ALA A 343 -27.28 -30.05 -33.48
N ILE A 344 -27.27 -30.83 -34.57
CA ILE A 344 -26.43 -32.04 -34.72
C ILE A 344 -24.96 -31.69 -34.50
N ILE A 345 -24.25 -32.53 -33.75
CA ILE A 345 -22.82 -32.41 -33.46
C ILE A 345 -22.01 -32.68 -34.74
N ASP A 346 -21.50 -31.64 -35.39
CA ASP A 346 -20.46 -31.77 -36.41
C ASP A 346 -19.38 -30.67 -36.26
N GLU A 347 -18.33 -30.74 -37.08
CA GLU A 347 -17.29 -29.69 -37.12
C GLU A 347 -17.73 -28.42 -37.88
N HIS A 348 -18.92 -28.43 -38.48
CA HIS A 348 -19.47 -27.31 -39.23
C HIS A 348 -20.18 -26.35 -38.25
N GLY A 349 -20.01 -25.03 -38.44
CA GLY A 349 -20.62 -24.03 -37.54
C GLY A 349 -19.75 -23.57 -36.36
N LYS A 350 -18.42 -23.76 -36.43
CA LYS A 350 -17.50 -23.02 -35.55
C LYS A 350 -17.63 -21.51 -35.83
N THR A 351 -17.88 -20.75 -34.77
CA THR A 351 -17.89 -19.28 -34.82
C THR A 351 -17.10 -18.73 -33.66
N TRP A 352 -16.45 -17.59 -33.89
CA TRP A 352 -15.93 -16.78 -32.80
C TRP A 352 -17.11 -16.25 -31.99
N LEU A 353 -17.05 -16.43 -30.67
CA LEU A 353 -18.03 -15.96 -29.73
C LEU A 353 -17.34 -15.13 -28.65
N GLY A 354 -17.84 -13.93 -28.40
CA GLY A 354 -17.41 -13.11 -27.27
C GLY A 354 -17.96 -13.68 -25.96
N LEU A 355 -17.11 -13.83 -24.95
CA LEU A 355 -17.48 -14.35 -23.64
C LEU A 355 -16.84 -13.50 -22.54
N ASP A 356 -17.63 -13.17 -21.52
CA ASP A 356 -17.19 -12.55 -20.28
C ASP A 356 -17.87 -13.23 -19.09
N THR A 357 -17.12 -13.41 -18.01
CA THR A 357 -17.59 -14.04 -16.76
C THR A 357 -17.49 -13.09 -15.57
N SER A 358 -16.91 -11.92 -15.75
CA SER A 358 -16.60 -10.97 -14.68
C SER A 358 -17.77 -10.03 -14.36
N ILE A 359 -18.59 -9.67 -15.34
CA ILE A 359 -19.84 -8.94 -15.10
C ILE A 359 -20.96 -9.93 -14.81
N LYS A 360 -21.35 -10.06 -13.54
CA LYS A 360 -22.38 -11.00 -13.07
C LYS A 360 -23.79 -10.50 -13.42
N VAL A 361 -24.50 -11.21 -14.30
CA VAL A 361 -25.80 -10.76 -14.84
C VAL A 361 -26.87 -10.70 -13.76
N THR A 362 -27.00 -11.78 -12.99
CA THR A 362 -27.93 -11.95 -11.87
C THR A 362 -27.56 -11.11 -10.64
N GLY A 363 -26.29 -10.73 -10.52
CA GLY A 363 -25.80 -9.92 -9.42
C GLY A 363 -25.66 -10.67 -8.10
N TYR A 364 -25.70 -9.92 -7.00
CA TYR A 364 -25.50 -10.43 -5.64
C TYR A 364 -26.70 -10.12 -4.74
N THR A 365 -26.93 -11.01 -3.78
CA THR A 365 -27.75 -10.70 -2.59
C THR A 365 -26.84 -10.21 -1.48
N TYR A 366 -27.18 -9.07 -0.87
CA TYR A 366 -26.45 -8.52 0.27
C TYR A 366 -27.18 -8.82 1.57
N ASN A 367 -26.44 -9.04 2.65
CA ASN A 367 -27.02 -9.04 3.99
C ASN A 367 -27.36 -7.61 4.45
N ALA A 368 -28.12 -7.50 5.53
CA ALA A 368 -28.37 -6.24 6.22
C ALA A 368 -27.52 -6.21 7.51
N PRO A 369 -26.27 -5.71 7.47
CA PRO A 369 -25.42 -5.67 8.65
C PRO A 369 -25.97 -4.68 9.69
N LEU A 370 -25.72 -4.97 10.95
CA LEU A 370 -25.98 -4.05 12.05
C LEU A 370 -24.96 -2.90 12.01
N ASP A 371 -25.43 -1.64 12.05
CA ASP A 371 -24.57 -0.46 12.11
C ASP A 371 -24.50 0.09 13.54
N ILE A 372 -23.37 -0.11 14.20
CA ILE A 372 -23.08 0.42 15.54
C ILE A 372 -22.03 1.54 15.53
N LEU A 373 -21.61 2.04 14.36
CA LEU A 373 -20.46 2.95 14.26
C LEU A 373 -20.69 4.28 14.98
N GLN A 374 -21.94 4.73 15.08
CA GLN A 374 -22.28 5.94 15.83
C GLN A 374 -22.36 5.70 17.35
N GLU A 375 -22.51 4.45 17.77
CA GLU A 375 -22.65 4.05 19.18
C GLU A 375 -21.30 3.64 19.79
N LEU A 376 -20.36 3.18 18.96
CA LEU A 376 -19.07 2.66 19.38
C LEU A 376 -17.96 3.72 19.36
N SER A 377 -17.30 3.94 20.50
CA SER A 377 -16.12 4.81 20.59
C SER A 377 -14.83 4.06 20.25
N LEU A 378 -14.22 4.38 19.11
CA LEU A 378 -12.95 3.77 18.67
C LEU A 378 -11.69 4.56 19.09
N GLY A 379 -11.86 5.75 19.70
CA GLY A 379 -10.78 6.72 19.90
C GLY A 379 -9.62 6.22 20.79
N GLY A 380 -9.90 5.33 21.75
CA GLY A 380 -8.89 4.77 22.66
C GLY A 380 -8.31 3.42 22.22
N LEU A 381 -8.81 2.83 21.15
CA LEU A 381 -8.50 1.44 20.79
C LEU A 381 -7.01 1.24 20.48
N ARG A 382 -6.45 2.15 19.67
CA ARG A 382 -5.03 2.12 19.30
C ARG A 382 -4.13 2.24 20.52
N ASP A 383 -4.38 3.24 21.35
CA ASP A 383 -3.53 3.54 22.50
C ASP A 383 -3.62 2.39 23.52
N GLY A 384 -4.81 1.82 23.75
CA GLY A 384 -4.97 0.63 24.59
C GLY A 384 -4.31 -0.64 24.04
N TYR A 385 -4.26 -0.81 22.72
CA TYR A 385 -3.50 -1.90 22.10
C TYR A 385 -1.99 -1.73 22.30
N LEU A 386 -1.47 -0.51 22.10
CA LEU A 386 -0.02 -0.22 22.12
C LEU A 386 0.57 -0.01 23.53
N ASP A 387 -0.25 0.10 24.56
CA ASP A 387 0.20 0.35 25.94
C ASP A 387 0.96 -0.83 26.56
N THR A 388 0.84 -2.03 25.99
CA THR A 388 1.50 -3.25 26.50
C THR A 388 2.04 -4.11 25.36
N VAL A 389 3.04 -4.95 25.67
CA VAL A 389 3.50 -5.98 24.74
C VAL A 389 2.44 -7.09 24.67
N ARG A 390 1.93 -7.37 23.47
CA ARG A 390 0.83 -8.31 23.21
C ARG A 390 1.25 -9.36 22.20
N THR A 391 0.65 -10.55 22.34
CA THR A 391 0.79 -11.65 21.38
C THR A 391 -0.34 -11.67 20.35
N GLU A 392 -1.52 -11.15 20.70
CA GLU A 392 -2.63 -10.99 19.76
C GLU A 392 -2.33 -9.91 18.71
N THR A 393 -2.89 -10.09 17.52
CA THR A 393 -2.83 -9.10 16.44
C THR A 393 -3.74 -7.90 16.73
N PRO A 394 -3.51 -6.74 16.06
CA PRO A 394 -4.41 -5.60 16.19
C PRO A 394 -5.87 -5.92 15.81
N LEU A 395 -6.06 -6.84 14.85
CA LEU A 395 -7.39 -7.26 14.41
C LEU A 395 -8.10 -8.09 15.48
N GLU A 396 -7.41 -9.05 16.09
CA GLU A 396 -7.96 -9.88 17.18
C GLU A 396 -8.35 -9.01 18.38
N TYR A 397 -7.50 -8.07 18.77
CA TYR A 397 -7.80 -7.11 19.83
C TYR A 397 -9.04 -6.26 19.51
N THR A 398 -9.11 -5.75 18.27
CA THR A 398 -10.25 -4.94 17.80
C THR A 398 -11.55 -5.74 17.82
N LYS A 399 -11.50 -6.98 17.34
CA LYS A 399 -12.65 -7.89 17.34
C LYS A 399 -13.14 -8.17 18.76
N ALA A 400 -12.25 -8.48 19.70
CA ALA A 400 -12.60 -8.73 21.10
C ALA A 400 -13.22 -7.49 21.78
N TYR A 401 -12.70 -6.29 21.48
CA TYR A 401 -13.27 -5.03 21.96
C TYR A 401 -14.72 -4.85 21.47
N ILE A 402 -14.97 -5.10 20.19
CA ILE A 402 -16.30 -5.00 19.59
C ILE A 402 -17.25 -6.07 20.15
N GLU A 403 -16.79 -7.31 20.29
CA GLU A 403 -17.61 -8.40 20.86
C GLU A 403 -18.02 -8.12 22.31
N THR A 404 -17.12 -7.51 23.09
CA THR A 404 -17.45 -7.07 24.46
C THR A 404 -18.58 -6.03 24.45
N TYR A 405 -18.50 -5.06 23.54
CA TYR A 405 -19.54 -4.04 23.37
C TYR A 405 -20.89 -4.66 22.94
N LEU A 406 -20.87 -5.56 21.97
CA LEU A 406 -22.06 -6.26 21.47
C LEU A 406 -22.73 -7.09 22.57
N ASN A 407 -21.96 -7.87 23.34
CA ASN A 407 -22.51 -8.69 24.42
C ASN A 407 -23.26 -7.86 25.48
N GLN A 408 -22.86 -6.60 25.68
CA GLN A 408 -23.46 -5.71 26.67
C GLN A 408 -24.68 -4.95 26.11
N ASN A 409 -24.63 -4.49 24.86
CA ASN A 409 -25.61 -3.54 24.31
C ASN A 409 -26.55 -4.17 23.26
N HIS A 410 -26.11 -5.26 22.61
CA HIS A 410 -26.85 -5.98 21.54
C HIS A 410 -26.80 -7.50 21.77
N PRO A 411 -27.42 -8.04 22.85
CA PRO A 411 -27.30 -9.45 23.21
C PRO A 411 -27.75 -10.40 22.08
N GLY A 412 -26.92 -11.41 21.78
CA GLY A 412 -27.17 -12.36 20.70
C GLY A 412 -26.60 -11.97 19.34
N MET A 413 -26.07 -10.75 19.21
CA MET A 413 -25.30 -10.31 18.03
C MET A 413 -23.81 -10.55 18.21
N THR A 414 -23.11 -10.77 17.11
CA THR A 414 -21.68 -11.07 17.04
C THR A 414 -20.96 -10.12 16.09
N TYR A 415 -19.62 -10.14 16.11
CA TYR A 415 -18.82 -9.37 15.17
C TYR A 415 -19.19 -9.64 13.70
N SER A 416 -19.58 -10.88 13.37
CA SER A 416 -19.99 -11.27 12.03
C SER A 416 -21.26 -10.55 11.55
N ASP A 417 -22.15 -10.16 12.47
CA ASP A 417 -23.39 -9.45 12.13
C ASP A 417 -23.15 -7.97 11.75
N LEU A 418 -21.94 -7.46 12.01
CA LEU A 418 -21.50 -6.14 11.58
C LEU A 418 -20.90 -6.14 10.16
N LEU A 419 -20.54 -7.31 9.65
CA LEU A 419 -19.85 -7.42 8.37
C LEU A 419 -20.85 -7.39 7.23
N GLN A 420 -20.64 -6.48 6.28
CA GLN A 420 -21.34 -6.56 5.01
C GLN A 420 -20.79 -7.74 4.21
N THR A 421 -21.67 -8.67 3.87
CA THR A 421 -21.39 -9.85 3.08
C THR A 421 -22.31 -9.88 1.87
N LYS A 422 -21.85 -10.52 0.81
CA LYS A 422 -22.61 -10.72 -0.42
C LYS A 422 -22.57 -12.19 -0.82
N SER A 423 -23.61 -12.65 -1.48
CA SER A 423 -23.67 -13.99 -2.06
C SER A 423 -24.09 -13.86 -3.51
N LEU A 424 -23.31 -14.47 -4.42
CA LEU A 424 -23.62 -14.49 -5.84
C LEU A 424 -24.94 -15.23 -6.06
N ILE A 425 -25.80 -14.69 -6.92
CA ILE A 425 -27.01 -15.38 -7.36
C ILE A 425 -26.61 -16.25 -8.57
N PRO A 426 -26.63 -17.58 -8.48
CA PRO A 426 -26.15 -18.44 -9.57
C PRO A 426 -26.99 -18.28 -10.85
N GLU A 427 -26.35 -18.48 -12.00
CA GLU A 427 -26.99 -18.40 -13.31
C GLU A 427 -26.81 -19.69 -14.11
N VAL A 428 -27.81 -20.57 -14.04
CA VAL A 428 -27.80 -21.86 -14.77
C VAL A 428 -28.44 -21.68 -16.14
N MET A 429 -27.63 -21.72 -17.20
CA MET A 429 -28.07 -21.49 -18.59
C MET A 429 -28.19 -22.80 -19.38
N ASN A 430 -27.31 -23.76 -19.13
CA ASN A 430 -27.00 -24.96 -19.91
C ASN A 430 -26.64 -24.69 -21.39
N ILE A 431 -26.34 -23.44 -21.73
CA ILE A 431 -26.02 -22.95 -23.08
C ILE A 431 -25.03 -21.77 -22.98
N LEU A 432 -24.25 -21.53 -24.04
CA LEU A 432 -23.46 -20.31 -24.17
C LEU A 432 -24.35 -19.12 -24.54
N PRO A 433 -24.09 -17.90 -24.04
CA PRO A 433 -24.88 -16.71 -24.35
C PRO A 433 -24.82 -16.36 -25.85
N ALA A 434 -25.90 -15.78 -26.37
CA ALA A 434 -25.96 -15.33 -27.77
C ALA A 434 -25.38 -13.92 -27.99
N SER A 435 -25.18 -13.18 -26.90
CA SER A 435 -24.65 -11.82 -26.90
C SER A 435 -23.97 -11.52 -25.56
N MET A 436 -23.12 -10.50 -25.53
CA MET A 436 -22.56 -10.00 -24.27
C MET A 436 -23.66 -9.38 -23.40
N GLN A 437 -23.45 -9.42 -22.09
CA GLN A 437 -24.34 -8.92 -21.04
C GLN A 437 -24.27 -7.39 -20.83
N TYR A 438 -23.54 -6.68 -21.69
CA TYR A 438 -23.31 -5.24 -21.63
C TYR A 438 -23.15 -4.66 -23.05
N ASP A 439 -23.30 -3.34 -23.19
CA ASP A 439 -23.10 -2.65 -24.46
C ASP A 439 -21.60 -2.38 -24.68
N GLN A 440 -21.01 -2.95 -25.73
CA GLN A 440 -19.62 -2.67 -26.10
C GLN A 440 -19.56 -1.39 -26.94
N LYS A 441 -19.23 -0.25 -26.30
CA LYS A 441 -19.20 1.07 -26.94
C LYS A 441 -18.03 1.20 -27.91
N LYS A 442 -16.87 0.66 -27.52
CA LYS A 442 -15.64 0.66 -28.31
C LYS A 442 -14.89 -0.64 -28.05
N ILE A 443 -14.33 -1.22 -29.09
CA ILE A 443 -13.43 -2.37 -29.00
C ILE A 443 -12.13 -1.92 -29.60
N THR A 444 -11.05 -1.98 -28.83
CA THR A 444 -9.81 -1.32 -29.20
C THR A 444 -8.71 -2.28 -29.59
N HIS A 445 -8.72 -3.49 -29.02
CA HIS A 445 -7.66 -4.45 -29.27
C HIS A 445 -8.13 -5.91 -29.16
N GLU A 446 -7.41 -6.77 -29.85
CA GLU A 446 -7.40 -8.22 -29.71
C GLU A 446 -5.97 -8.68 -29.40
N TYR A 447 -5.81 -9.63 -28.50
CA TYR A 447 -4.50 -10.14 -28.11
C TYR A 447 -4.50 -11.66 -27.98
N THR A 448 -3.38 -12.28 -28.33
CA THR A 448 -3.12 -13.70 -28.00
C THR A 448 -2.44 -13.84 -26.63
N GLU A 449 -1.81 -12.79 -26.13
CA GLU A 449 -1.18 -12.69 -24.80
C GLU A 449 -1.48 -11.30 -24.21
N ILE A 450 -1.67 -11.19 -22.89
CA ILE A 450 -1.89 -9.89 -22.25
C ILE A 450 -0.66 -8.98 -22.44
N PRO A 451 -0.83 -7.73 -22.93
CA PRO A 451 0.28 -6.80 -23.13
C PRO A 451 0.83 -6.26 -21.81
N ASP A 452 2.09 -5.82 -21.82
CA ASP A 452 2.80 -5.37 -20.62
C ASP A 452 2.18 -4.13 -19.95
N ASP A 453 1.45 -3.28 -20.70
CA ASP A 453 0.76 -2.12 -20.14
C ASP A 453 -0.40 -2.51 -19.21
N LEU A 454 -0.93 -3.72 -19.35
CA LEU A 454 -1.98 -4.26 -18.49
C LEU A 454 -1.44 -5.13 -17.36
N LYS A 455 -0.17 -5.53 -17.38
CA LYS A 455 0.41 -6.37 -16.32
C LYS A 455 0.76 -5.51 -15.10
N GLN A 456 0.24 -5.88 -13.94
CA GLN A 456 0.68 -5.26 -12.69
C GLN A 456 2.08 -5.74 -12.33
N GLN A 457 2.90 -4.82 -11.82
CA GLN A 457 4.28 -5.09 -11.44
C GLN A 457 4.58 -4.55 -10.04
N VAL A 458 5.41 -5.26 -9.30
CA VAL A 458 5.91 -4.87 -7.99
C VAL A 458 7.39 -4.53 -8.12
N ARG A 459 7.76 -3.34 -7.66
CA ARG A 459 9.15 -2.87 -7.64
C ARG A 459 9.70 -2.86 -6.22
N PHE A 460 10.76 -3.62 -6.00
CA PHE A 460 11.54 -3.63 -4.76
C PHE A 460 12.76 -2.75 -4.94
N THR A 461 12.98 -1.82 -4.01
CA THR A 461 14.15 -0.93 -4.01
C THR A 461 14.74 -0.85 -2.62
N ALA A 462 16.06 -0.90 -2.52
CA ALA A 462 16.78 -0.57 -1.29
C ALA A 462 17.82 0.52 -1.58
N SER A 463 18.03 1.41 -0.62
CA SER A 463 19.02 2.47 -0.70
C SER A 463 19.75 2.66 0.63
N ASP A 464 21.01 3.07 0.58
CA ASP A 464 21.79 3.42 1.78
C ASP A 464 21.28 4.72 2.43
N THR A 465 21.91 5.14 3.54
CA THR A 465 21.56 6.39 4.24
C THR A 465 21.81 7.66 3.43
N ASN A 466 22.60 7.57 2.35
CA ASN A 466 22.89 8.65 1.42
C ASN A 466 21.95 8.64 0.19
N ASN A 467 20.95 7.75 0.18
CA ASN A 467 20.06 7.46 -0.96
C ASN A 467 20.78 6.87 -2.19
N ASN A 468 21.94 6.25 -2.04
CA ASN A 468 22.54 5.46 -3.12
C ASN A 468 21.76 4.14 -3.25
N GLU A 469 21.38 3.77 -4.48
CA GLU A 469 20.66 2.53 -4.75
C GLU A 469 21.55 1.30 -4.45
N LEU A 470 21.06 0.42 -3.58
CA LEU A 470 21.66 -0.89 -3.31
C LEU A 470 21.13 -1.92 -4.32
N PHE A 471 19.81 -1.91 -4.57
CA PHE A 471 19.18 -2.66 -5.65
C PHE A 471 17.84 -2.03 -6.05
N ALA A 472 17.44 -2.29 -7.30
CA ALA A 472 16.09 -2.07 -7.81
C ALA A 472 15.69 -3.25 -8.70
N ILE A 473 14.62 -3.97 -8.32
CA ILE A 473 14.11 -5.14 -9.05
C ILE A 473 12.61 -4.96 -9.28
N THR A 474 12.16 -5.19 -10.51
CA THR A 474 10.74 -5.19 -10.88
C THR A 474 10.32 -6.60 -11.27
N ILE A 475 9.22 -7.08 -10.71
CA ILE A 475 8.69 -8.43 -10.95
C ILE A 475 7.19 -8.31 -11.24
N ASP A 476 6.68 -9.06 -12.21
CA ASP A 476 5.24 -9.14 -12.48
C ASP A 476 4.50 -9.67 -11.24
N ALA A 477 3.40 -9.01 -10.86
CA ALA A 477 2.63 -9.34 -9.66
C ALA A 477 2.12 -10.80 -9.68
N LEU A 478 1.79 -11.32 -10.87
CA LEU A 478 1.35 -12.71 -11.04
C LEU A 478 2.39 -13.74 -10.58
N LYS A 479 3.69 -13.40 -10.61
CA LYS A 479 4.77 -14.28 -10.13
C LYS A 479 4.95 -14.22 -8.62
N LEU A 480 4.38 -13.22 -7.96
CA LEU A 480 4.49 -12.97 -6.53
C LEU A 480 3.23 -13.35 -5.75
N SER A 481 2.07 -13.38 -6.41
CA SER A 481 0.80 -13.74 -5.76
C SER A 481 0.91 -15.11 -5.07
N ASN A 482 0.57 -15.16 -3.77
CA ASN A 482 0.73 -16.33 -2.89
C ASN A 482 2.14 -16.94 -2.86
N LYS A 483 3.18 -16.14 -3.12
CA LYS A 483 4.59 -16.52 -2.95
C LYS A 483 5.24 -15.73 -1.83
N GLN A 484 6.22 -16.35 -1.18
CA GLN A 484 7.05 -15.67 -0.19
C GLN A 484 8.18 -14.90 -0.88
N ALA A 485 8.26 -13.59 -0.65
CA ALA A 485 9.42 -12.78 -1.01
C ALA A 485 10.40 -12.75 0.16
N THR A 486 11.64 -13.19 -0.07
CA THR A 486 12.69 -13.22 0.96
C THR A 486 13.84 -12.31 0.53
N ILE A 487 14.26 -11.42 1.44
CA ILE A 487 15.48 -10.64 1.29
C ILE A 487 16.53 -11.27 2.20
N SER A 488 17.59 -11.79 1.62
CA SER A 488 18.76 -12.32 2.33
C SER A 488 19.98 -11.47 2.02
N TYR A 489 20.84 -11.28 3.01
CA TYR A 489 22.12 -10.59 2.88
C TYR A 489 23.19 -11.42 3.58
N GLU A 490 24.38 -11.49 2.98
CA GLU A 490 25.56 -12.07 3.62
C GLU A 490 26.27 -10.97 4.43
N PRO A 491 26.76 -11.28 5.65
CA PRO A 491 27.57 -10.33 6.39
C PRO A 491 28.87 -10.02 5.65
N GLU A 492 29.28 -8.76 5.65
CA GLU A 492 30.50 -8.31 4.98
C GLU A 492 31.77 -8.79 5.72
N THR A 493 31.68 -8.97 7.04
CA THR A 493 32.80 -9.40 7.89
C THR A 493 32.43 -10.52 8.87
N ILE A 494 33.46 -11.19 9.43
CA ILE A 494 33.28 -12.21 10.48
C ILE A 494 32.66 -11.56 11.73
N GLU A 495 33.03 -10.32 12.04
CA GLU A 495 32.44 -9.54 13.12
C GLU A 495 30.95 -9.28 12.90
N ASP A 496 30.52 -8.98 11.67
CA ASP A 496 29.09 -8.81 11.36
C ASP A 496 28.32 -10.13 11.51
N GLN A 497 28.91 -11.26 11.10
CA GLN A 497 28.32 -12.60 11.31
C GLN A 497 28.18 -12.91 12.81
N GLN A 498 29.20 -12.59 13.62
CA GLN A 498 29.15 -12.79 15.07
C GLN A 498 28.06 -11.95 15.76
N ILE A 499 27.73 -10.76 15.22
CA ILE A 499 26.63 -9.91 15.71
C ILE A 499 25.26 -10.46 15.29
N ILE A 500 25.16 -11.04 14.10
CA ILE A 500 23.92 -11.69 13.62
C ILE A 500 23.59 -12.94 14.45
N ASP A 501 24.61 -13.69 14.86
CA ASP A 501 24.47 -14.95 15.60
C ASP A 501 24.29 -14.78 17.12
N SER A 502 24.46 -13.56 17.65
CA SER A 502 24.30 -13.21 19.08
C SER A 502 22.91 -12.70 19.41
#